data_AF-A0A4Z2HA94-F1
#
_entry.id   AF-A0A4Z2HA94-F1
#
_cell.length_a   1.000
_cell.length_b   1.000
_cell.length_c   1.000
_cell.angle_alpha   90.00
_cell.angle_beta   90.00
_cell.angle_gamma   90.00
#
_symmetry.space_group_name_H-M   'P 1'
#
loop_
_entity.id
_entity.type
_entity.pdbx_description
1 polymer ?
#
loop_
_entity_poly.entity_id
_entity_poly.type
_entity_poly.pdbx_seq_one_letter_code
_entity_poly.pdbx_strand_id
1 'polypeptide(L)'
;MLEQADDMAIDIPHIWLYLAELLSPVLKDGGFSMRELFSELGKPLLPVGRAGILISEILHILCKQKSHRTVGSLWRESGLNWTDFLPEEEDVQAFISQQKLQFVESDGSGSEAALSNRLLSPEELSQQLEKLLLEDMASDEQIFDWVEATLDESQMSSSPFLRALMTAVCKAAVKDDTTNCRVDTAIIQRRLPVLLKYLNSDTERQLQALYALQALIVALDQPPNLLRMFFDCLYDEDVISEDAFYKWETSKDPAEQEGKGVALKSVTAFFTWLREAEEESEDN
;
A
#
# COMPACT_ATOMS: atom_id res chain seq x y z
N MET A 1 -23.79 -25.83 -6.89
CA MET A 1 -22.33 -25.69 -7.07
C MET A 1 -21.70 -25.18 -5.79
N LEU A 2 -22.07 -24.00 -5.29
CA LEU A 2 -21.57 -23.50 -4.00
C LEU A 2 -21.88 -24.41 -2.80
N GLU A 3 -23.06 -25.03 -2.76
CA GLU A 3 -23.46 -25.98 -1.70
C GLU A 3 -22.61 -27.27 -1.66
N GLN A 4 -21.93 -27.59 -2.76
CA GLN A 4 -21.06 -28.78 -2.88
C GLN A 4 -19.58 -28.43 -2.69
N ALA A 5 -19.26 -27.16 -2.45
CA ALA A 5 -17.87 -26.72 -2.28
C ALA A 5 -17.21 -27.37 -1.05
N ASP A 6 -17.99 -27.79 -0.06
CA ASP A 6 -17.47 -28.47 1.12
C ASP A 6 -16.96 -29.89 0.82
N ASP A 7 -17.65 -30.62 -0.05
CA ASP A 7 -17.18 -31.91 -0.56
C ASP A 7 -15.90 -31.72 -1.40
N MET A 8 -15.85 -30.64 -2.19
CA MET A 8 -14.67 -30.28 -2.98
C MET A 8 -13.48 -29.86 -2.13
N ALA A 9 -13.70 -29.32 -0.92
CA ALA A 9 -12.63 -28.89 -0.02
C ALA A 9 -11.72 -30.06 0.42
N ILE A 10 -12.22 -31.30 0.34
CA ILE A 10 -11.46 -32.52 0.59
C ILE A 10 -10.31 -32.66 -0.43
N ASP A 11 -10.62 -32.43 -1.71
CA ASP A 11 -9.66 -32.57 -2.80
C ASP A 11 -8.94 -31.25 -3.12
N ILE A 12 -9.55 -30.11 -2.78
CA ILE A 12 -9.08 -28.76 -3.10
C ILE A 12 -9.08 -27.91 -1.82
N PRO A 13 -8.00 -27.93 -1.02
CA PRO A 13 -7.96 -27.28 0.30
C PRO A 13 -8.26 -25.76 0.31
N HIS A 14 -7.96 -25.06 -0.79
CA HIS A 14 -8.13 -23.61 -0.93
C HIS A 14 -9.36 -23.21 -1.76
N ILE A 15 -10.34 -24.10 -1.93
CA ILE A 15 -11.52 -23.87 -2.79
C ILE A 15 -12.26 -22.57 -2.45
N TRP A 16 -12.37 -22.22 -1.16
CA TRP A 16 -13.06 -21.00 -0.72
C TRP A 16 -12.33 -19.72 -1.14
N LEU A 17 -11.00 -19.71 -1.06
CA LEU A 17 -10.18 -18.60 -1.57
C LEU A 17 -10.34 -18.45 -3.08
N TYR A 18 -10.30 -19.55 -3.84
CA TYR A 18 -10.46 -19.50 -5.30
C TYR A 18 -11.86 -19.03 -5.72
N LEU A 19 -12.90 -19.47 -5.02
CA LEU A 19 -14.26 -18.97 -5.23
C LEU A 19 -14.35 -17.48 -4.91
N ALA A 20 -13.70 -17.02 -3.85
CA ALA A 20 -13.65 -15.61 -3.51
C ALA A 20 -12.90 -14.78 -4.56
N GLU A 21 -11.79 -15.27 -5.12
CA GLU A 21 -11.06 -14.61 -6.22
C GLU A 21 -11.90 -14.47 -7.49
N LEU A 22 -12.74 -15.48 -7.78
CA LEU A 22 -13.65 -15.43 -8.92
C LEU A 22 -14.80 -14.43 -8.71
N LEU A 23 -15.28 -14.29 -7.47
CA LEU A 23 -16.44 -13.46 -7.15
C LEU A 23 -16.09 -12.00 -6.82
N SER A 24 -14.90 -11.74 -6.27
CA SER A 24 -14.49 -10.39 -5.86
C SER A 24 -14.53 -9.33 -6.98
N PRO A 25 -14.17 -9.63 -8.25
CA PRO A 25 -14.28 -8.67 -9.35
C PRO A 25 -15.70 -8.17 -9.61
N VAL A 26 -16.74 -8.94 -9.25
CA VAL A 26 -18.15 -8.57 -9.46
C VAL A 26 -18.52 -7.29 -8.71
N LEU A 27 -17.81 -6.97 -7.62
CA LEU A 27 -18.00 -5.76 -6.81
C LEU A 27 -17.22 -4.55 -7.35
N LYS A 28 -16.34 -4.71 -8.35
CA LYS A 28 -15.51 -3.61 -8.88
C LYS A 28 -16.22 -2.74 -9.90
N ASP A 29 -17.02 -3.35 -10.79
CA ASP A 29 -17.56 -2.67 -11.97
C ASP A 29 -18.94 -2.03 -11.73
N GLY A 30 -19.36 -1.90 -10.46
CA GLY A 30 -20.68 -1.35 -10.09
C GLY A 30 -21.86 -2.21 -10.55
N GLY A 31 -21.62 -3.44 -11.02
CA GLY A 31 -22.64 -4.35 -11.51
C GLY A 31 -23.52 -4.93 -10.39
N PHE A 32 -22.94 -5.16 -9.21
CA PHE A 32 -23.65 -5.60 -8.01
C PHE A 32 -23.15 -4.82 -6.78
N SER A 33 -24.08 -4.45 -5.90
CA SER A 33 -23.74 -3.97 -4.57
C SER A 33 -23.30 -5.11 -3.65
N MET A 34 -22.54 -4.78 -2.60
CA MET A 34 -22.14 -5.75 -1.57
C MET A 34 -23.36 -6.45 -0.93
N ARG A 35 -24.43 -5.67 -0.67
CA ARG A 35 -25.70 -6.22 -0.15
C ARG A 35 -26.27 -7.28 -1.09
N GLU A 36 -26.40 -6.97 -2.37
CA GLU A 36 -26.98 -7.89 -3.36
C GLU A 36 -26.16 -9.17 -3.48
N LEU A 37 -24.84 -9.03 -3.67
CA LEU A 37 -23.97 -10.20 -3.82
C LEU A 37 -24.03 -11.10 -2.58
N PHE A 38 -23.83 -10.55 -1.39
CA PHE A 38 -23.75 -11.37 -0.17
C PHE A 38 -25.10 -11.96 0.21
N SER A 39 -26.20 -11.23 -0.04
CA SER A 39 -27.55 -11.78 0.15
C SER A 39 -27.83 -12.97 -0.78
N GLU A 40 -27.37 -12.92 -2.04
CA GLU A 40 -27.51 -14.04 -2.97
C GLU A 40 -26.59 -15.22 -2.62
N LEU A 41 -25.37 -14.96 -2.14
CA LEU A 41 -24.45 -16.01 -1.68
C LEU A 41 -24.94 -16.70 -0.39
N GLY A 42 -25.62 -15.95 0.49
CA GLY A 42 -26.16 -16.48 1.73
C GLY A 42 -27.22 -17.57 1.52
N LYS A 43 -28.07 -17.45 0.49
CA LYS A 43 -29.17 -18.40 0.23
C LYS A 43 -28.71 -19.87 0.15
N PRO A 44 -27.73 -20.24 -0.71
CA PRO A 44 -27.23 -21.62 -0.75
C PRO A 44 -26.28 -21.96 0.41
N LEU A 45 -25.55 -20.98 0.95
CA LEU A 45 -24.43 -21.27 1.86
C LEU A 45 -24.78 -21.24 3.35
N LEU A 46 -25.85 -20.55 3.74
CA LEU A 46 -26.31 -20.51 5.13
C LEU A 46 -26.75 -21.89 5.64
N PRO A 47 -27.54 -22.71 4.89
CA PRO A 47 -27.95 -24.04 5.35
C PRO A 47 -26.79 -25.01 5.61
N VAL A 48 -25.66 -24.81 4.93
CA VAL A 48 -24.45 -25.63 5.09
C VAL A 48 -23.41 -24.99 6.03
N GLY A 49 -23.71 -23.83 6.62
CA GLY A 49 -22.83 -23.14 7.57
C GLY A 49 -21.53 -22.60 6.95
N ARG A 50 -21.51 -22.31 5.65
CA ARG A 50 -20.31 -21.85 4.93
C ARG A 50 -20.39 -20.44 4.38
N ALA A 51 -21.51 -19.75 4.54
CA ALA A 51 -21.69 -18.38 4.04
C ALA A 51 -20.66 -17.42 4.64
N GLY A 52 -20.46 -17.47 5.96
CA GLY A 52 -19.47 -16.64 6.65
C GLY A 52 -18.05 -16.81 6.11
N ILE A 53 -17.62 -18.03 5.80
CA ILE A 53 -16.26 -18.35 5.30
C ILE A 53 -16.02 -17.75 3.92
N LEU A 54 -16.97 -17.91 2.98
CA LEU A 54 -16.78 -17.35 1.64
C LEU A 54 -16.79 -15.81 1.69
N ILE A 55 -17.69 -15.23 2.49
CA ILE A 55 -17.79 -13.77 2.64
C ILE A 55 -16.51 -13.22 3.29
N SER A 56 -15.94 -13.89 4.29
CA SER A 56 -14.68 -13.46 4.91
C SER A 56 -13.52 -13.44 3.91
N GLU A 57 -13.37 -14.48 3.09
CA GLU A 57 -12.35 -14.53 2.02
C GLU A 57 -12.53 -13.40 1.00
N ILE A 58 -13.77 -13.12 0.58
CA ILE A 58 -14.06 -11.99 -0.34
C ILE A 58 -13.66 -10.66 0.32
N LEU A 59 -14.03 -10.43 1.58
CA LEU A 59 -13.68 -9.22 2.31
C LEU A 59 -12.15 -9.04 2.39
N HIS A 60 -11.40 -10.11 2.66
CA HIS A 60 -9.93 -10.06 2.68
C HIS A 60 -9.32 -9.76 1.31
N ILE A 61 -9.87 -10.31 0.22
CA ILE A 61 -9.42 -9.97 -1.15
C ILE A 61 -9.71 -8.51 -1.47
N LEU A 62 -10.87 -7.99 -1.07
CA LEU A 62 -11.18 -6.57 -1.20
C LEU A 62 -10.20 -5.71 -0.40
N CYS A 63 -9.78 -6.16 0.79
CA CYS A 63 -8.78 -5.47 1.62
C CYS A 63 -7.36 -5.48 1.02
N LYS A 64 -7.06 -6.40 0.09
CA LYS A 64 -5.82 -6.33 -0.71
C LYS A 64 -5.87 -5.24 -1.78
N GLN A 65 -7.07 -4.80 -2.16
CA GLN A 65 -7.30 -3.86 -3.27
C GLN A 65 -7.66 -2.46 -2.77
N LYS A 66 -8.40 -2.39 -1.66
CA LYS A 66 -8.89 -1.22 -0.93
C LYS A 66 -8.47 -1.35 0.55
N SER A 67 -8.46 -0.31 1.36
CA SER A 67 -8.18 -0.49 2.80
C SER A 67 -9.26 -1.27 3.56
N HIS A 68 -8.90 -1.75 4.74
CA HIS A 68 -9.84 -2.29 5.74
C HIS A 68 -10.95 -1.28 6.09
N ARG A 69 -10.61 0.01 6.22
CA ARG A 69 -11.59 1.08 6.50
C ARG A 69 -12.63 1.23 5.39
N THR A 70 -12.21 1.25 4.13
CA THR A 70 -13.12 1.37 2.98
C THR A 70 -14.03 0.14 2.89
N VAL A 71 -13.46 -1.07 3.03
CA VAL A 71 -14.25 -2.31 3.01
C VAL A 71 -15.22 -2.35 4.20
N GLY A 72 -14.80 -1.91 5.38
CA GLY A 72 -15.66 -1.79 6.56
C GLY A 72 -16.76 -0.74 6.40
N SER A 73 -16.52 0.36 5.68
CA SER A 73 -17.58 1.33 5.32
C SER A 73 -18.59 0.71 4.36
N LEU A 74 -18.12 0.04 3.31
CA LEU A 74 -18.99 -0.66 2.35
C LEU A 74 -19.87 -1.70 3.05
N TRP A 75 -19.30 -2.47 3.98
CA TRP A 75 -20.06 -3.40 4.81
C TRP A 75 -21.16 -2.70 5.61
N ARG A 76 -20.83 -1.63 6.33
CA ARG A 76 -21.81 -0.89 7.16
C ARG A 76 -22.89 -0.20 6.33
N GLU A 77 -22.50 0.46 5.23
CA GLU A 77 -23.42 1.09 4.27
C GLU A 77 -24.32 0.07 3.60
N SER A 78 -23.81 -1.14 3.37
CA SER A 78 -24.62 -2.24 2.86
C SER A 78 -25.70 -2.65 3.86
N GLY A 79 -25.59 -2.33 5.15
CA GLY A 79 -26.56 -2.66 6.20
C GLY A 79 -26.76 -4.17 6.38
N LEU A 80 -25.73 -4.95 6.10
CA LEU A 80 -25.65 -6.39 6.34
C LEU A 80 -25.30 -6.68 7.79
N ASN A 81 -25.74 -7.83 8.31
CA ASN A 81 -25.36 -8.31 9.62
C ASN A 81 -24.76 -9.72 9.54
N TRP A 82 -23.73 -10.00 10.34
CA TRP A 82 -23.15 -11.35 10.41
C TRP A 82 -24.18 -12.41 10.84
N THR A 83 -25.20 -12.03 11.61
CA THR A 83 -26.31 -12.92 11.97
C THR A 83 -27.09 -13.43 10.74
N ASP A 84 -26.99 -12.74 9.60
CA ASP A 84 -27.64 -13.17 8.35
C ASP A 84 -26.86 -14.29 7.63
N PHE A 85 -25.60 -14.52 8.02
CA PHE A 85 -24.65 -15.39 7.32
C PHE A 85 -24.00 -16.46 8.20
N LEU A 86 -24.29 -16.47 9.49
CA LEU A 86 -23.79 -17.46 10.44
C LEU A 86 -24.95 -18.33 10.97
N PRO A 87 -24.71 -19.61 11.29
CA PRO A 87 -25.68 -20.45 11.99
C PRO A 87 -26.09 -19.85 13.34
N GLU A 88 -27.33 -20.11 13.80
CA GLU A 88 -27.87 -19.54 15.05
C GLU A 88 -27.05 -19.89 16.31
N GLU A 89 -26.27 -20.98 16.26
CA GLU A 89 -25.46 -21.48 17.36
C GLU A 89 -24.05 -20.84 17.41
N GLU A 90 -23.64 -20.14 16.35
CA GLU A 90 -22.30 -19.59 16.22
C GLU A 90 -22.19 -18.22 16.89
N ASP A 91 -21.14 -18.03 17.69
CA ASP A 91 -20.87 -16.75 18.34
C ASP A 91 -20.24 -15.77 17.34
N VAL A 92 -20.98 -14.72 17.01
CA VAL A 92 -20.58 -13.70 16.02
C VAL A 92 -19.22 -13.09 16.37
N GLN A 93 -18.98 -12.79 17.65
CA GLN A 93 -17.75 -12.10 18.08
C GLN A 93 -16.53 -13.02 18.03
N ALA A 94 -16.72 -14.30 18.37
CA ALA A 94 -15.71 -15.34 18.21
C ALA A 94 -15.37 -15.56 16.74
N PHE A 95 -16.37 -15.61 15.86
CA PHE A 95 -16.17 -15.74 14.41
C PHE A 95 -15.38 -14.56 13.86
N ILE A 96 -15.79 -13.32 14.14
CA ILE A 96 -15.10 -12.10 13.71
C ILE A 96 -13.65 -12.10 14.20
N SER A 97 -13.43 -12.52 15.44
CA SER A 97 -12.09 -12.60 16.01
C SER A 97 -11.22 -13.66 15.32
N GLN A 98 -11.78 -14.84 15.06
CA GLN A 98 -11.10 -15.95 14.39
C GLN A 98 -10.75 -15.60 12.94
N GLN A 99 -11.66 -14.91 12.25
CA GLN A 99 -11.49 -14.52 10.85
C GLN A 99 -10.76 -13.18 10.67
N LYS A 100 -10.38 -12.51 11.77
CA LYS A 100 -9.71 -11.20 11.78
C LYS A 100 -10.51 -10.10 11.07
N LEU A 101 -11.82 -10.05 11.30
CA LEU A 101 -12.75 -9.13 10.63
C LEU A 101 -13.14 -7.94 11.51
N GLN A 102 -12.41 -7.62 12.58
CA GLN A 102 -12.79 -6.55 13.52
C GLN A 102 -12.95 -5.18 12.84
N PHE A 103 -12.29 -4.98 11.70
CA PHE A 103 -12.38 -3.76 10.90
C PHE A 103 -13.78 -3.48 10.32
N VAL A 104 -14.65 -4.49 10.19
CA VAL A 104 -16.03 -4.28 9.69
C VAL A 104 -16.97 -3.76 10.77
N GLU A 105 -16.64 -3.97 12.04
CA GLU A 105 -17.42 -3.51 13.20
C GLU A 105 -16.90 -2.20 13.80
N SER A 106 -15.60 -1.92 13.64
CA SER A 106 -15.04 -0.67 14.12
C SER A 106 -15.59 0.50 13.31
N ASP A 107 -16.53 1.25 13.89
CA ASP A 107 -16.63 2.67 13.59
C ASP A 107 -15.25 3.23 13.88
N GLY A 108 -14.53 3.76 12.87
CA GLY A 108 -13.23 4.41 13.01
C GLY A 108 -13.30 5.65 13.91
N SER A 109 -13.66 5.44 15.17
CA SER A 109 -14.01 6.41 16.21
C SER A 109 -12.83 6.64 17.14
N GLY A 110 -11.60 6.49 16.61
CA GLY A 110 -10.51 7.36 17.03
C GLY A 110 -10.77 8.77 16.51
N SER A 111 -11.60 9.55 17.21
CA SER A 111 -11.65 11.02 17.18
C SER A 111 -11.31 11.75 15.85
N GLU A 112 -11.98 11.48 14.73
CA GLU A 112 -11.68 12.17 13.44
C GLU A 112 -12.91 12.57 12.61
N ALA A 113 -14.10 12.67 13.22
CA ALA A 113 -15.35 13.06 12.54
C ALA A 113 -15.39 14.53 12.03
N ALA A 114 -14.24 15.20 11.88
CA ALA A 114 -14.15 16.60 11.42
C ALA A 114 -13.15 16.85 10.28
N LEU A 115 -12.50 15.83 9.71
CA LEU A 115 -11.48 16.03 8.66
C LEU A 115 -11.96 15.83 7.22
N SER A 116 -13.21 15.43 6.98
CA SER A 116 -13.72 15.31 5.61
C SER A 116 -13.83 16.71 4.96
N ASN A 117 -12.92 16.96 4.02
CA ASN A 117 -12.77 18.12 3.09
C ASN A 117 -11.68 19.16 3.41
N ARG A 118 -10.74 18.92 4.35
CA ARG A 118 -9.57 19.81 4.48
C ARG A 118 -8.41 19.27 3.64
N LEU A 119 -8.10 19.94 2.54
CA LEU A 119 -6.84 19.74 1.81
C LEU A 119 -5.67 20.03 2.75
N LEU A 120 -4.78 19.07 2.94
CA LEU A 120 -3.58 19.26 3.73
C LEU A 120 -2.53 20.03 2.92
N SER A 121 -1.81 20.93 3.57
CA SER A 121 -0.63 21.57 2.97
C SER A 121 0.52 20.56 2.84
N PRO A 122 1.49 20.80 1.93
CA PRO A 122 2.70 19.97 1.82
C PRO A 122 3.45 19.79 3.16
N GLU A 123 3.51 20.83 3.98
CA GLU A 123 4.15 20.80 5.29
C GLU A 123 3.38 19.94 6.29
N GLU A 124 2.05 20.04 6.29
CA GLU A 124 1.17 19.20 7.14
C GLU A 124 1.29 17.72 6.74
N LEU A 125 1.33 17.42 5.44
CA LEU A 125 1.55 16.07 4.92
C LEU A 125 2.88 15.50 5.41
N SER A 126 3.98 16.25 5.26
CA SER A 126 5.30 15.82 5.71
C SER A 126 5.32 15.55 7.21
N GLN A 127 4.75 16.45 8.02
CA GLN A 127 4.72 16.29 9.47
C GLN A 127 3.91 15.07 9.92
N GLN A 128 2.72 14.86 9.35
CA GLN A 128 1.88 13.72 9.75
C GLN A 128 2.48 12.38 9.30
N LEU A 129 3.03 12.31 8.09
CA LEU A 129 3.71 11.09 7.64
C LEU A 129 4.99 10.81 8.43
N GLU A 130 5.79 11.84 8.75
CA GLU A 130 6.96 11.64 9.60
C GLU A 130 6.57 11.14 10.99
N LYS A 131 5.54 11.73 11.61
CA LYS A 131 5.03 11.25 12.89
C LYS A 131 4.58 9.78 12.80
N LEU A 132 3.76 9.43 11.80
CA LEU A 132 3.24 8.08 11.64
C LEU A 132 4.34 7.04 11.44
N LEU A 133 5.34 7.35 10.60
CA LEU A 133 6.38 6.40 10.23
C LEU A 133 7.56 6.34 11.21
N LEU A 134 7.94 7.47 11.84
CA LEU A 134 9.12 7.54 12.70
C LEU A 134 8.78 7.52 14.20
N GLU A 135 7.68 8.13 14.62
CA GLU A 135 7.30 8.22 16.05
C GLU A 135 6.35 7.10 16.44
N ASP A 136 5.22 7.01 15.74
CA ASP A 136 4.15 6.07 16.06
C ASP A 136 4.45 4.65 15.58
N MET A 137 5.45 4.48 14.69
CA MET A 137 5.86 3.20 14.10
C MET A 137 4.69 2.41 13.48
N ALA A 138 3.74 3.15 12.88
CA ALA A 138 2.46 2.65 12.38
C ALA A 138 2.63 1.42 11.46
N SER A 139 1.71 0.45 11.51
CA SER A 139 1.66 -0.64 10.54
C SER A 139 1.31 -0.13 9.14
N ASP A 140 1.53 -0.95 8.11
CA ASP A 140 1.14 -0.57 6.74
C ASP A 140 -0.37 -0.34 6.64
N GLU A 141 -1.17 -1.15 7.34
CA GLU A 141 -2.63 -0.97 7.44
C GLU A 141 -3.01 0.38 8.04
N GLN A 142 -2.37 0.78 9.14
CA GLN A 142 -2.62 2.08 9.77
C GLN A 142 -2.25 3.25 8.85
N ILE A 143 -1.19 3.11 8.05
CA ILE A 143 -0.81 4.12 7.06
C ILE A 143 -1.87 4.20 5.96
N PHE A 144 -2.32 3.06 5.42
CA PHE A 144 -3.38 3.04 4.40
C PHE A 144 -4.69 3.65 4.92
N ASP A 145 -5.10 3.27 6.13
CA ASP A 145 -6.32 3.79 6.75
C ASP A 145 -6.22 5.31 6.97
N TRP A 146 -5.06 5.83 7.40
CA TRP A 146 -4.85 7.27 7.56
C TRP A 146 -4.88 8.01 6.21
N VAL A 147 -4.21 7.50 5.18
CA VAL A 147 -4.20 8.13 3.85
C VAL A 147 -5.62 8.22 3.30
N GLU A 148 -6.40 7.14 3.38
CA GLU A 148 -7.78 7.11 2.90
C GLU A 148 -8.75 7.93 3.78
N ALA A 149 -8.44 8.12 5.06
CA ALA A 149 -9.20 8.99 5.95
C ALA A 149 -8.97 10.48 5.72
N THR A 150 -7.75 10.81 5.32
CA THR A 150 -7.26 12.19 5.36
C THR A 150 -7.20 12.81 3.98
N LEU A 151 -6.88 12.03 2.95
CA LEU A 151 -6.63 12.52 1.60
C LEU A 151 -7.75 12.12 0.64
N ASP A 152 -8.05 12.99 -0.32
CA ASP A 152 -8.87 12.63 -1.47
C ASP A 152 -8.02 12.00 -2.60
N GLU A 153 -8.68 11.45 -3.63
CA GLU A 153 -7.99 10.80 -4.76
C GLU A 153 -6.97 11.72 -5.45
N SER A 154 -7.22 13.04 -5.45
CA SER A 154 -6.33 14.02 -6.06
C SER A 154 -5.06 14.22 -5.22
N GLN A 155 -5.17 14.29 -3.89
CA GLN A 155 -4.06 14.42 -2.96
C GLN A 155 -3.25 13.12 -2.87
N MET A 156 -3.88 11.94 -2.90
CA MET A 156 -3.20 10.64 -2.96
C MET A 156 -2.31 10.47 -4.19
N SER A 157 -2.58 11.25 -5.24
CA SER A 157 -1.85 11.24 -6.50
C SER A 157 -0.90 12.41 -6.67
N SER A 158 -0.84 13.31 -5.69
CA SER A 158 -0.14 14.59 -5.81
C SER A 158 1.35 14.47 -5.50
N SER A 159 2.17 15.24 -6.21
CA SER A 159 3.63 15.31 -5.95
C SER A 159 3.98 15.59 -4.48
N PRO A 160 3.30 16.52 -3.76
CA PRO A 160 3.58 16.75 -2.33
C PRO A 160 3.42 15.50 -1.47
N PHE A 161 2.35 14.73 -1.66
CA PHE A 161 2.12 13.50 -0.90
C PHE A 161 3.19 12.44 -1.20
N LEU A 162 3.46 12.18 -2.48
CA LEU A 162 4.44 11.17 -2.89
C LEU A 162 5.84 11.51 -2.37
N ARG A 163 6.21 12.79 -2.42
CA ARG A 163 7.49 13.29 -1.89
C ARG A 163 7.56 13.17 -0.38
N ALA A 164 6.50 13.52 0.34
CA ALA A 164 6.43 13.40 1.79
C ALA A 164 6.53 11.94 2.25
N LEU A 165 5.80 11.03 1.58
CA LEU A 165 5.85 9.60 1.86
C LEU A 165 7.25 9.04 1.66
N MET A 166 7.85 9.31 0.50
CA MET A 166 9.21 8.85 0.19
C MET A 166 10.23 9.38 1.19
N THR A 167 10.13 10.67 1.55
CA THR A 167 11.02 11.31 2.53
C THR A 167 10.90 10.65 3.90
N ALA A 168 9.68 10.41 4.39
CA ALA A 168 9.45 9.80 5.70
C ALA A 168 9.99 8.35 5.76
N VAL A 169 9.72 7.55 4.74
CA VAL A 169 10.25 6.17 4.66
C VAL A 169 11.78 6.18 4.63
N CYS A 170 12.39 7.02 3.79
CA CYS A 170 13.85 7.08 3.68
C CYS A 170 14.49 7.61 4.97
N LYS A 171 13.92 8.65 5.60
CA LYS A 171 14.38 9.15 6.91
C LYS A 171 14.38 8.06 7.97
N ALA A 172 13.31 7.27 8.05
CA ALA A 172 13.23 6.15 8.98
C ALA A 172 14.30 5.08 8.70
N ALA A 173 14.70 4.91 7.44
CA ALA A 173 15.73 3.95 7.02
C ALA A 173 17.17 4.46 7.20
N VAL A 174 17.40 5.75 7.48
CA VAL A 174 18.77 6.25 7.71
C VAL A 174 19.23 5.89 9.11
N LYS A 175 20.33 5.14 9.21
CA LYS A 175 21.08 4.93 10.44
C LYS A 175 22.27 5.86 10.47
N ASP A 176 22.30 6.73 11.47
CA ASP A 176 23.45 7.58 11.76
C ASP A 176 24.33 6.90 12.81
N ASP A 177 25.34 6.15 12.36
CA ASP A 177 26.45 5.79 13.23
C ASP A 177 27.46 6.94 13.18
N THR A 178 27.99 7.34 14.35
CA THR A 178 28.96 8.44 14.62
C THR A 178 30.10 8.69 13.60
N THR A 179 30.30 7.82 12.61
CA THR A 179 31.29 7.97 11.52
C THR A 179 30.76 7.67 10.10
N ASN A 180 29.58 7.08 9.90
CA ASN A 180 29.04 6.75 8.57
C ASN A 180 27.50 6.59 8.58
N CYS A 181 26.81 7.35 7.73
CA CYS A 181 25.39 7.12 7.43
C CYS A 181 25.20 5.86 6.58
N ARG A 182 24.21 5.03 6.91
CA ARG A 182 23.86 3.83 6.15
C ARG A 182 22.35 3.70 5.98
N VAL A 183 21.94 2.95 4.97
CA VAL A 183 20.54 2.57 4.76
C VAL A 183 20.27 1.25 5.49
N ASP A 184 19.25 1.24 6.34
CA ASP A 184 18.65 0.03 6.88
C ASP A 184 17.64 -0.53 5.87
N THR A 185 18.10 -1.42 5.00
CA THR A 185 17.26 -2.00 3.95
C THR A 185 16.05 -2.76 4.50
N ALA A 186 16.13 -3.30 5.72
CA ALA A 186 15.01 -3.95 6.38
C ALA A 186 13.80 -3.01 6.60
N ILE A 187 14.04 -1.72 6.81
CA ILE A 187 12.97 -0.73 6.96
C ILE A 187 12.30 -0.46 5.61
N ILE A 188 13.07 -0.37 4.53
CA ILE A 188 12.53 -0.21 3.17
C ILE A 188 11.72 -1.44 2.78
N GLN A 189 12.28 -2.63 2.97
CA GLN A 189 11.63 -3.92 2.70
C GLN A 189 10.30 -4.07 3.46
N ARG A 190 10.28 -3.67 4.75
CA ARG A 190 9.05 -3.65 5.54
C ARG A 190 7.98 -2.73 4.95
N ARG A 191 8.36 -1.66 4.23
CA ARG A 191 7.44 -0.65 3.68
C ARG A 191 7.14 -0.82 2.20
N LEU A 192 7.59 -1.90 1.57
CA LEU A 192 7.28 -2.16 0.16
C LEU A 192 5.79 -2.15 -0.17
N PRO A 193 4.88 -2.72 0.65
CA PRO A 193 3.45 -2.65 0.34
C PRO A 193 2.96 -1.21 0.19
N VAL A 194 3.45 -0.31 1.05
CA VAL A 194 3.08 1.11 1.03
C VAL A 194 3.71 1.83 -0.18
N LEU A 195 5.02 1.65 -0.40
CA LEU A 195 5.73 2.27 -1.51
C LEU A 195 5.12 1.84 -2.86
N LEU A 196 4.92 0.54 -3.06
CA LEU A 196 4.37 0.00 -4.30
C LEU A 196 2.92 0.45 -4.53
N LYS A 197 2.09 0.56 -3.48
CA LYS A 197 0.70 1.04 -3.60
C LYS A 197 0.61 2.44 -4.20
N TYR A 198 1.53 3.34 -3.85
CA TYR A 198 1.44 4.76 -4.24
C TYR A 198 2.39 5.16 -5.37
N LEU A 199 3.49 4.45 -5.58
CA LEU A 199 4.53 4.79 -6.58
C LEU A 199 4.47 3.94 -7.85
N ASN A 200 4.08 2.66 -7.76
CA ASN A 200 4.21 1.71 -8.88
C ASN A 200 3.21 1.93 -10.03
N SER A 201 2.33 2.92 -9.93
CA SER A 201 1.29 3.15 -10.96
C SER A 201 1.82 3.83 -12.23
N ASP A 202 2.87 4.65 -12.14
CA ASP A 202 3.43 5.37 -13.29
C ASP A 202 4.84 5.93 -12.99
N THR A 203 5.65 6.08 -14.05
CA THR A 203 7.01 6.61 -14.01
C THR A 203 7.09 8.03 -13.43
N GLU A 204 6.09 8.89 -13.65
CA GLU A 204 6.13 10.26 -13.09
C GLU A 204 6.08 10.24 -11.57
N ARG A 205 5.33 9.31 -10.96
CA ARG A 205 5.25 9.16 -9.50
C ARG A 205 6.59 8.71 -8.92
N GLN A 206 7.22 7.75 -9.58
CA GLN A 206 8.57 7.27 -9.23
C GLN A 206 9.60 8.41 -9.36
N LEU A 207 9.48 9.25 -10.39
CA LEU A 207 10.34 10.43 -10.55
C LEU A 207 10.18 11.43 -9.40
N GLN A 208 8.95 11.66 -8.92
CA GLN A 208 8.72 12.48 -7.72
C GLN A 208 9.39 11.90 -6.47
N ALA A 209 9.41 10.58 -6.31
CA ALA A 209 10.12 9.92 -5.23
C ALA A 209 11.65 10.11 -5.32
N LEU A 210 12.23 10.03 -6.53
CA LEU A 210 13.66 10.28 -6.73
C LEU A 210 14.06 11.73 -6.43
N TYR A 211 13.21 12.71 -6.74
CA TYR A 211 13.44 14.10 -6.34
C TYR A 211 13.39 14.28 -4.82
N ALA A 212 12.43 13.66 -4.14
CA ALA A 212 12.35 13.68 -2.68
C ALA A 212 13.60 13.07 -2.04
N LEU A 213 14.05 11.92 -2.56
CA LEU A 213 15.26 11.26 -2.09
C LEU A 213 16.49 12.15 -2.30
N GLN A 214 16.64 12.79 -3.48
CA GLN A 214 17.72 13.75 -3.71
C GLN A 214 17.71 14.88 -2.68
N ALA A 215 16.54 15.50 -2.47
CA ALA A 215 16.39 16.58 -1.50
C ALA A 215 16.74 16.14 -0.07
N LEU A 216 16.35 14.93 0.33
CA LEU A 216 16.74 14.35 1.61
C LEU A 216 18.27 14.18 1.74
N ILE A 217 18.93 13.64 0.71
CA ILE A 217 20.39 13.47 0.72
C ILE A 217 21.09 14.83 0.81
N VAL A 218 20.57 15.87 0.15
CA VAL A 218 21.08 17.23 0.28
C VAL A 218 20.90 17.75 1.70
N ALA A 219 19.74 17.54 2.32
CA ALA A 219 19.45 17.95 3.69
C ALA A 219 20.33 17.25 4.75
N LEU A 220 20.88 16.07 4.42
CA LEU A 220 21.82 15.32 5.25
C LEU A 220 23.29 15.69 4.99
N ASP A 221 23.56 16.78 4.28
CA ASP A 221 24.91 17.21 3.87
C ASP A 221 25.64 16.20 2.97
N GLN A 222 24.89 15.45 2.16
CA GLN A 222 25.38 14.56 1.10
C GLN A 222 26.40 13.52 1.59
N PRO A 223 26.01 12.65 2.55
CA PRO A 223 26.91 11.65 3.08
C PRO A 223 27.35 10.68 1.97
N PRO A 224 28.62 10.24 1.98
CA PRO A 224 29.17 9.43 0.91
C PRO A 224 28.41 8.10 0.80
N ASN A 225 28.15 7.67 -0.42
CA ASN A 225 27.48 6.41 -0.78
C ASN A 225 26.01 6.25 -0.34
N LEU A 226 25.44 7.16 0.46
CA LEU A 226 24.08 6.97 0.97
C LEU A 226 23.03 6.96 -0.17
N LEU A 227 23.12 7.91 -1.11
CA LEU A 227 22.21 7.94 -2.27
C LEU A 227 22.32 6.66 -3.11
N ARG A 228 23.55 6.17 -3.30
CA ARG A 228 23.83 4.94 -4.04
C ARG A 228 23.15 3.74 -3.39
N MET A 229 23.27 3.58 -2.08
CA MET A 229 22.62 2.50 -1.33
C MET A 229 21.10 2.54 -1.46
N PHE A 230 20.48 3.72 -1.45
CA PHE A 230 19.06 3.84 -1.72
C PHE A 230 18.70 3.46 -3.15
N PHE A 231 19.47 3.89 -4.15
CA PHE A 231 19.22 3.54 -5.56
C PHE A 231 19.28 2.03 -5.78
N ASP A 232 20.32 1.36 -5.27
CA ASP A 232 20.44 -0.10 -5.34
C ASP A 232 19.21 -0.78 -4.72
N CYS A 233 18.83 -0.39 -3.49
CA CYS A 233 17.70 -1.00 -2.79
C CYS A 233 16.34 -0.74 -3.47
N LEU A 234 16.12 0.45 -4.03
CA LEU A 234 14.85 0.80 -4.67
C LEU A 234 14.69 0.16 -6.05
N TYR A 235 15.82 -0.09 -6.72
CA TYR A 235 15.87 -0.86 -7.95
C TYR A 235 15.62 -2.35 -7.68
N ASP A 236 16.38 -2.96 -6.75
CA ASP A 236 16.29 -4.39 -6.43
C ASP A 236 14.90 -4.83 -5.94
N GLU A 237 14.14 -3.92 -5.32
CA GLU A 237 12.80 -4.18 -4.79
C GLU A 237 11.66 -3.70 -5.71
N ASP A 238 11.95 -3.42 -6.99
CA ASP A 238 10.97 -3.00 -8.01
C ASP A 238 10.14 -1.75 -7.65
N VAL A 239 10.69 -0.86 -6.80
CA VAL A 239 10.00 0.38 -6.41
C VAL A 239 10.14 1.46 -7.48
N ILE A 240 11.32 1.54 -8.10
CA ILE A 240 11.67 2.53 -9.11
C ILE A 240 12.17 1.82 -10.38
N SER A 241 11.53 2.11 -11.51
CA SER A 241 11.92 1.57 -12.81
C SER A 241 13.17 2.24 -13.39
N GLU A 242 13.81 1.56 -14.34
CA GLU A 242 14.93 2.10 -15.14
C GLU A 242 14.57 3.42 -15.82
N ASP A 243 13.39 3.48 -16.43
CA ASP A 243 12.84 4.69 -17.05
C ASP A 243 12.79 5.87 -16.07
N ALA A 244 12.39 5.64 -14.82
CA ALA A 244 12.35 6.68 -13.80
C ALA A 244 13.76 7.15 -13.42
N PHE A 245 14.72 6.22 -13.28
CA PHE A 245 16.11 6.57 -13.04
C PHE A 245 16.72 7.39 -14.18
N TYR A 246 16.53 6.99 -15.44
CA TYR A 246 17.02 7.73 -16.60
C TYR A 246 16.34 9.10 -16.76
N LYS A 247 15.02 9.19 -16.51
CA LYS A 247 14.32 10.49 -16.47
C LYS A 247 14.88 11.40 -15.39
N TRP A 248 15.13 10.86 -14.20
CA TRP A 248 15.78 11.63 -13.14
C TRP A 248 17.17 12.07 -13.56
N GLU A 249 18.01 11.18 -14.10
CA GLU A 249 19.38 11.49 -14.52
C GLU A 249 19.45 12.65 -15.53
N THR A 250 18.57 12.60 -16.53
CA THR A 250 18.52 13.57 -17.64
C THR A 250 17.69 14.81 -17.35
N SER A 251 16.99 14.87 -16.20
CA SER A 251 16.12 15.96 -15.83
C SER A 251 16.84 17.31 -15.76
N LYS A 252 16.22 18.31 -16.40
CA LYS A 252 16.68 19.71 -16.41
C LYS A 252 15.69 20.65 -15.74
N ASP A 253 14.77 20.11 -14.92
CA ASP A 253 13.81 20.93 -14.18
C ASP A 253 14.59 21.88 -13.26
N PRO A 254 14.44 23.21 -13.41
CA PRO A 254 15.12 24.19 -12.57
C PRO A 254 14.87 24.02 -11.07
N ALA A 255 13.70 23.50 -10.67
CA ALA A 255 13.36 23.27 -9.26
C ALA A 255 14.18 22.13 -8.64
N GLU A 256 14.69 21.22 -9.46
CA GLU A 256 15.30 19.96 -9.01
C GLU A 256 16.83 19.94 -9.20
N GLN A 257 17.44 21.10 -9.46
CA GLN A 257 18.89 21.22 -9.69
C GLN A 257 19.72 21.33 -8.41
N GLU A 258 19.09 21.62 -7.27
CA GLU A 258 19.80 21.72 -5.99
C GLU A 258 20.44 20.38 -5.62
N GLY A 259 21.75 20.37 -5.40
CA GLY A 259 22.54 19.17 -5.10
C GLY A 259 22.65 18.14 -6.24
N LYS A 260 21.94 18.33 -7.35
CA LYS A 260 21.87 17.39 -8.48
C LYS A 260 23.23 16.97 -9.01
N GLY A 261 24.15 17.93 -9.18
CA GLY A 261 25.48 17.65 -9.70
C GLY A 261 26.34 16.73 -8.81
N VAL A 262 26.20 16.84 -7.48
CA VAL A 262 26.90 15.94 -6.56
C VAL A 262 26.18 14.60 -6.48
N ALA A 263 24.85 14.61 -6.45
CA ALA A 263 24.04 13.41 -6.53
C ALA A 263 24.43 12.54 -7.74
N LEU A 264 24.46 13.11 -8.96
CA LEU A 264 24.87 12.41 -10.19
C LEU A 264 26.28 11.80 -10.10
N LYS A 265 27.24 12.54 -9.52
CA LYS A 265 28.60 12.02 -9.31
C LYS A 265 28.62 10.82 -8.37
N SER A 266 27.79 10.84 -7.33
CA SER A 266 27.73 9.75 -6.34
C SER A 266 27.12 8.45 -6.87
N VAL A 267 26.27 8.53 -7.89
CA VAL A 267 25.58 7.37 -8.49
C VAL A 267 26.04 7.05 -9.91
N THR A 268 27.15 7.64 -10.38
CA THR A 268 27.66 7.38 -11.74
C THR A 268 27.88 5.88 -12.00
N ALA A 269 28.44 5.15 -11.02
CA ALA A 269 28.65 3.71 -11.14
C ALA A 269 27.35 2.89 -11.19
N PHE A 270 26.24 3.39 -10.62
CA PHE A 270 24.93 2.74 -10.74
C PHE A 270 24.42 2.82 -12.17
N PHE A 271 24.47 4.01 -12.78
CA PHE A 271 24.04 4.21 -14.16
C PHE A 271 24.96 3.56 -15.21
N THR A 272 26.26 3.42 -14.93
CA THR A 272 27.14 2.62 -15.80
C THR A 272 26.67 1.16 -15.82
N TRP A 273 26.47 0.57 -14.65
CA TRP A 273 25.98 -0.80 -14.51
C TRP A 273 24.60 -0.99 -15.15
N LEU A 274 23.67 -0.04 -14.96
CA LEU A 274 22.32 -0.13 -15.49
C LEU A 274 22.29 -0.25 -17.02
N ARG A 275 23.13 0.53 -17.71
CA ARG A 275 23.26 0.47 -19.18
C ARG A 275 23.94 -0.81 -19.66
N GLU A 276 24.94 -1.31 -18.93
CA GLU A 276 25.63 -2.56 -19.26
C GLU A 276 24.66 -3.75 -19.17
N ALA A 277 23.80 -3.79 -18.15
CA ALA A 277 22.78 -4.82 -18.00
C ALA A 277 21.70 -4.77 -19.10
N GLU A 278 21.33 -3.57 -19.54
CA GLU A 278 20.39 -3.35 -20.65
C GLU A 278 20.96 -3.91 -21.96
N GLU A 279 22.20 -3.56 -22.31
CA GLU A 279 22.89 -4.06 -23.51
C GLU A 279 23.02 -5.60 -23.54
N GLU A 280 23.29 -6.25 -22.39
CA GLU A 280 23.37 -7.72 -22.28
C GLU A 280 22.01 -8.41 -22.43
N SER A 281 20.91 -7.71 -22.17
CA SER A 281 19.55 -8.24 -22.27
C SER A 281 18.98 -8.18 -23.69
N GLU A 282 19.39 -7.19 -24.49
CA GLU A 282 18.96 -7.04 -25.89
C GLU A 282 19.69 -8.02 -26.85
N ASP A 283 20.87 -8.50 -26.46
CA ASP A 283 21.70 -9.44 -27.23
C ASP A 283 21.36 -10.95 -26.98
N ASN A 284 20.34 -11.25 -26.16
CA ASN A 284 19.87 -12.61 -25.83
C ASN A 284 18.46 -12.92 -26.37
#